data_AF-A0A1R4H4I7-F1
#
_entry.id   AF-A0A1R4H4I7-F1
#
_cell.length_a   1.000
_cell.length_b   1.000
_cell.length_c   1.000
_cell.angle_alpha   90.00
_cell.angle_beta   90.00
_cell.angle_gamma   90.00
#
_symmetry.space_group_name_H-M   'P 1'
#
loop_
_entity.id
_entity.type
_entity.pdbx_description
1 polymer ?
#
loop_
_entity_poly.entity_id
_entity_poly.type
_entity_poly.pdbx_seq_one_letter_code
_entity_poly.pdbx_strand_id
1 'polypeptide(L)'
;MAKAASPIRLQDDIMQAATLAGKRNHRSAAEQIEYWAEMGRKVAAFLNPDDLLSVSAGLAKIRLEPVFGVPLDADTVFCALEAERSNGSLSQTVTRSSVRYQVSPLHPGYLEQIDGNGVRVTGQFENGEFIAVSETAFKTAKIFMNGRSQALRLPKEFRFDTDEVYITTQGENLLISPKKPNWDDFFNTQPVFSEDFLADRQDVIAQERDFF
;
A
#
# COMPACT_ATOMS: atom_id res chain seq x y z
N MET A 1 7.75 33.70 15.12
CA MET A 1 8.76 34.47 14.37
C MET A 1 9.38 35.49 15.32
N ALA A 2 10.70 35.72 15.26
CA ALA A 2 11.34 36.74 16.08
C ALA A 2 10.80 38.13 15.69
N LYS A 3 10.33 38.91 16.69
CA LYS A 3 9.82 40.27 16.45
C LYS A 3 10.98 41.22 16.22
N ALA A 4 10.83 42.16 15.29
CA ALA A 4 11.84 43.20 15.06
C ALA A 4 12.00 44.05 16.33
N ALA A 5 13.25 44.31 16.73
CA ALA A 5 13.59 44.98 17.99
C ALA A 5 13.52 46.52 17.94
N SER A 6 13.26 47.11 16.76
CA SER A 6 13.32 48.56 16.56
C SER A 6 11.91 49.18 16.43
N PRO A 7 11.62 50.31 17.11
CA PRO A 7 10.30 50.94 17.06
C PRO A 7 9.99 51.52 15.66
N ILE A 8 8.83 51.17 15.10
CA ILE A 8 8.31 51.76 13.86
C ILE A 8 7.29 52.83 14.21
N ARG A 9 7.43 54.04 13.65
CA ARG A 9 6.40 55.08 13.77
C ARG A 9 5.32 54.85 12.72
N LEU A 10 4.08 54.75 13.17
CA LEU A 10 2.89 54.60 12.32
C LEU A 10 2.01 55.83 12.47
N GLN A 11 1.22 56.10 11.44
CA GLN A 11 0.20 57.15 11.51
C GLN A 11 -0.92 56.74 12.48
N ASP A 12 -1.51 57.73 13.16
CA ASP A 12 -2.50 57.50 14.21
C ASP A 12 -3.80 56.88 13.66
N ASP A 13 -4.18 57.25 12.44
CA ASP A 13 -5.32 56.68 11.71
C ASP A 13 -5.18 55.17 11.46
N ILE A 14 -3.99 54.72 11.04
CA ILE A 14 -3.69 53.30 10.84
C ILE A 14 -3.78 52.55 12.18
N MET A 15 -3.28 53.14 13.26
CA MET A 15 -3.32 52.55 14.61
C MET A 15 -4.75 52.43 15.15
N GLN A 16 -5.57 53.46 14.96
CA GLN A 16 -6.99 53.45 15.35
C GLN A 16 -7.78 52.43 14.52
N ALA A 17 -7.58 52.40 13.20
CA ALA A 17 -8.22 51.45 12.29
C ALA A 17 -7.87 50.00 12.66
N ALA A 18 -6.58 49.73 12.93
CA ALA A 18 -6.10 48.42 13.35
C ALA A 18 -6.70 47.99 14.69
N THR A 19 -6.80 48.90 15.66
CA THR A 19 -7.42 48.62 16.97
C THR A 19 -8.88 48.23 16.82
N LEU A 20 -9.62 48.96 15.98
CA LEU A 20 -11.04 48.68 15.75
C LEU A 20 -11.26 47.35 15.03
N ALA A 21 -10.47 47.08 13.98
CA ALA A 21 -10.55 45.83 13.21
C ALA A 21 -10.07 44.62 14.02
N GLY A 22 -9.02 44.79 14.84
CA GLY A 22 -8.44 43.75 15.69
C GLY A 22 -9.42 43.29 16.77
N LYS A 23 -10.16 44.21 17.42
CA LYS A 23 -11.20 43.87 18.42
C LYS A 23 -12.24 42.87 17.88
N ARG A 24 -12.62 42.99 16.60
CA ARG A 24 -13.60 42.10 15.96
C ARG A 24 -13.04 40.71 15.65
N ASN A 25 -11.72 40.60 15.48
CA ASN A 25 -11.03 39.38 15.07
C ASN A 25 -10.17 38.78 16.19
N HIS A 26 -10.36 39.24 17.44
CA HIS A 26 -9.58 38.84 18.61
C HIS A 26 -8.05 39.02 18.43
N ARG A 27 -7.63 40.11 17.78
CA ARG A 27 -6.23 40.47 17.53
C ARG A 27 -5.89 41.81 18.18
N SER A 28 -4.64 41.95 18.65
CA SER A 28 -4.08 43.24 19.03
C SER A 28 -3.92 44.15 17.80
N ALA A 29 -3.77 45.47 18.02
CA ALA A 29 -3.54 46.41 16.92
C ALA A 29 -2.28 46.05 16.11
N ALA A 30 -1.20 45.64 16.79
CA ALA A 30 0.03 45.20 16.13
C ALA A 30 -0.18 43.94 15.27
N GLU A 31 -0.85 42.91 15.80
CA GLU A 31 -1.16 41.68 15.05
C GLU A 31 -2.08 41.95 13.86
N GLN A 32 -3.01 42.91 14.00
CA GLN A 32 -3.90 43.30 12.91
C GLN A 32 -3.14 44.00 11.77
N ILE A 33 -2.15 44.84 12.11
CA ILE A 33 -1.27 45.49 11.12
C ILE A 33 -0.38 44.46 10.43
N GLU A 34 0.20 43.52 11.18
CA GLU A 34 0.98 42.41 10.62
C GLU A 34 0.14 41.58 9.63
N TYR A 35 -1.11 41.28 9.99
CA TYR A 35 -2.05 40.56 9.13
C TYR A 35 -2.36 41.33 7.82
N TRP A 36 -2.62 42.64 7.91
CA TRP A 36 -2.80 43.48 6.72
C TRP A 36 -1.55 43.51 5.83
N ALA A 37 -0.37 43.63 6.44
CA ALA A 37 0.90 43.61 5.72
C ALA A 37 1.18 42.25 5.05
N GLU A 38 0.81 41.14 5.68
CA GLU A 38 0.92 39.80 5.09
C GLU A 38 0.02 39.64 3.87
N MET A 39 -1.25 40.04 3.97
CA MET A 39 -2.16 40.03 2.83
C MET A 39 -1.67 40.93 1.70
N GLY A 40 -1.25 42.15 2.03
CA GLY A 40 -0.69 43.10 1.06
C GLY A 40 0.50 42.50 0.30
N ARG A 41 1.44 41.85 0.99
CA ARG A 41 2.58 41.17 0.34
C ARG A 41 2.16 40.07 -0.62
N LYS A 42 1.18 39.24 -0.25
CA LYS A 42 0.71 38.12 -1.09
C LYS A 42 0.04 38.61 -2.37
N VAL A 43 -0.63 39.75 -2.31
CA VAL A 43 -1.40 40.30 -3.43
C VAL A 43 -0.60 41.31 -4.27
N ALA A 44 0.48 41.88 -3.73
CA ALA A 44 1.31 42.89 -4.42
C ALA A 44 1.94 42.43 -5.75
N ALA A 45 2.02 41.11 -6.00
CA ALA A 45 2.44 40.58 -7.29
C ALA A 45 1.37 40.74 -8.39
N PHE A 46 0.11 40.97 -8.00
CA PHE A 46 -1.05 40.96 -8.90
C PHE A 46 -1.82 42.29 -8.93
N LEU A 47 -1.65 43.15 -7.92
CA LEU A 47 -2.27 44.47 -7.84
C LEU A 47 -1.23 45.57 -7.64
N ASN A 48 -1.39 46.69 -8.35
CA ASN A 48 -0.59 47.89 -8.17
C ASN A 48 -1.38 49.00 -7.42
N PRO A 49 -0.73 50.11 -7.01
CA PRO A 49 -1.41 51.19 -6.28
C PRO A 49 -2.57 51.85 -7.04
N ASP A 50 -2.46 51.98 -8.36
CA ASP A 50 -3.51 52.60 -9.19
C ASP A 50 -4.75 51.70 -9.30
N ASP A 51 -4.56 50.38 -9.31
CA ASP A 51 -5.65 49.40 -9.24
C ASP A 51 -6.42 49.55 -7.92
N LEU A 52 -5.71 49.70 -6.80
CA LEU A 52 -6.31 49.88 -5.47
C LEU A 52 -7.08 51.20 -5.38
N LEU A 53 -6.54 52.29 -5.95
CA LEU A 53 -7.23 53.57 -6.04
C LEU A 53 -8.51 53.45 -6.87
N SER A 54 -8.44 52.80 -8.03
CA SER A 54 -9.58 52.58 -8.91
C SER A 54 -10.68 51.76 -8.22
N VAL A 55 -10.31 50.74 -7.44
CA VAL A 55 -11.25 49.98 -6.61
C VAL A 55 -11.85 50.85 -5.51
N SER A 56 -11.05 51.64 -4.80
CA SER A 56 -11.53 52.50 -3.71
C SER A 56 -12.48 53.61 -4.19
N ALA A 57 -12.27 54.11 -5.41
CA ALA A 57 -13.13 55.10 -6.07
C ALA A 57 -14.38 54.48 -6.72
N GLY A 58 -14.53 53.15 -6.67
CA GLY A 58 -15.66 52.42 -7.28
C GLY A 58 -15.60 52.29 -8.81
N LEU A 59 -14.45 52.62 -9.42
CA LEU A 59 -14.23 52.54 -10.87
C LEU A 59 -13.83 51.13 -11.33
N ALA A 60 -13.34 50.28 -10.42
CA ALA A 60 -12.95 48.90 -10.69
C ALA A 60 -13.47 47.93 -9.62
N LYS A 61 -13.51 46.63 -9.96
CA LYS A 61 -13.91 45.54 -9.05
C LYS A 61 -12.89 44.40 -9.12
N ILE A 62 -12.55 43.82 -7.97
CA ILE A 62 -11.72 42.62 -7.88
C ILE A 62 -12.61 41.39 -8.00
N ARG A 63 -12.30 40.49 -8.94
CA ARG A 63 -12.95 39.18 -9.09
C ARG A 63 -11.91 38.09 -8.83
N LEU A 64 -12.25 37.12 -7.98
CA LEU A 64 -11.45 35.93 -7.74
C LEU A 64 -12.01 34.78 -8.57
N GLU A 65 -11.17 34.14 -9.36
CA GLU A 65 -11.52 32.94 -10.12
C GLU A 65 -10.73 31.76 -9.56
N PRO A 66 -11.40 30.71 -9.05
CA PRO A 66 -10.71 29.54 -8.54
C PRO A 66 -10.03 28.79 -9.68
N VAL A 67 -8.71 28.59 -9.57
CA VAL A 67 -7.98 27.71 -10.47
C VAL A 67 -8.06 26.30 -9.89
N PHE A 68 -8.93 25.47 -10.46
CA PHE A 68 -8.96 24.05 -10.15
C PHE A 68 -7.87 23.35 -10.96
N GLY A 69 -7.05 22.53 -10.30
CA GLY A 69 -6.17 21.61 -11.01
C GLY A 69 -7.00 20.68 -11.90
N VAL A 70 -6.47 20.30 -13.06
CA VAL A 70 -7.12 19.29 -13.91
C VAL A 70 -7.28 18.03 -13.07
N PRO A 71 -8.49 17.45 -12.95
CA PRO A 71 -8.65 16.19 -12.23
C PRO A 71 -7.78 15.13 -12.90
N LEU A 72 -6.92 14.50 -12.11
CA LEU A 72 -6.15 13.35 -12.58
C LEU A 72 -7.15 12.21 -12.84
N ASP A 73 -7.26 11.82 -14.10
CA ASP A 73 -8.03 10.66 -14.48
C ASP A 73 -7.23 9.40 -14.16
N ALA A 74 -7.72 8.64 -13.17
CA ALA A 74 -7.09 7.40 -12.74
C ALA A 74 -7.02 6.40 -13.90
N ASP A 75 -8.07 6.32 -14.73
CA ASP A 75 -8.13 5.36 -15.82
C ASP A 75 -7.02 5.64 -16.83
N THR A 76 -6.77 6.91 -17.18
CA THR A 76 -5.64 7.30 -18.05
C THR A 76 -4.29 6.86 -17.47
N VAL A 77 -4.07 7.07 -16.16
CA VAL A 77 -2.80 6.68 -15.50
C VAL A 77 -2.62 5.17 -15.50
N PHE A 78 -3.64 4.41 -15.14
CA PHE A 78 -3.58 2.95 -15.10
C PHE A 78 -3.50 2.33 -16.50
N CYS A 79 -4.18 2.90 -17.50
CA CYS A 79 -4.06 2.46 -18.89
C CYS A 79 -2.63 2.62 -19.42
N ALA A 80 -1.98 3.75 -19.12
CA ALA A 80 -0.58 3.98 -19.51
C ALA A 80 0.35 2.94 -18.86
N LEU A 81 0.16 2.67 -17.57
CA LEU A 81 0.93 1.67 -16.84
C LEU A 81 0.71 0.25 -17.40
N GLU A 82 -0.52 -0.11 -17.73
CA GLU A 82 -0.85 -1.43 -18.30
C GLU A 82 -0.30 -1.59 -19.73
N ALA A 83 -0.23 -0.51 -20.51
CA ALA A 83 0.44 -0.50 -21.81
C ALA A 83 1.95 -0.79 -21.67
N GLU A 84 2.62 -0.19 -20.67
CA GLU A 84 4.02 -0.49 -20.36
C GLU A 84 4.23 -1.91 -19.81
N ARG A 85 3.25 -2.45 -19.06
CA ARG A 85 3.29 -3.83 -18.57
C ARG A 85 3.19 -4.82 -19.73
N SER A 86 2.22 -4.61 -20.62
CA SER A 86 1.92 -5.50 -21.75
C SER A 86 3.03 -5.49 -22.81
N ASN A 87 3.69 -4.36 -23.04
CA ASN A 87 4.83 -4.27 -23.95
C ASN A 87 6.18 -4.68 -23.31
N GLY A 88 6.19 -5.01 -22.02
CA GLY A 88 7.36 -5.48 -21.27
C GLY A 88 8.34 -4.39 -20.81
N SER A 89 8.13 -3.13 -21.19
CA SER A 89 8.99 -2.00 -20.80
C SER A 89 8.96 -1.75 -19.29
N LEU A 90 7.80 -1.91 -18.65
CA LEU A 90 7.66 -1.72 -17.20
C LEU A 90 8.63 -2.61 -16.41
N SER A 91 8.75 -3.87 -16.81
CA SER A 91 9.63 -4.83 -16.14
C SER A 91 11.12 -4.46 -16.24
N GLN A 92 11.52 -3.75 -17.30
CA GLN A 92 12.89 -3.28 -17.50
C GLN A 92 13.19 -2.04 -16.64
N THR A 93 12.20 -1.19 -16.44
CA THR A 93 12.33 0.04 -15.63
C THR A 93 12.30 -0.25 -14.13
N VAL A 94 11.44 -1.18 -13.69
CA VAL A 94 11.19 -1.43 -12.26
C VAL A 94 12.29 -2.29 -11.61
N THR A 95 12.94 -3.20 -12.35
CA THR A 95 14.00 -4.03 -11.79
C THR A 95 15.17 -4.23 -12.75
N ARG A 96 16.39 -4.04 -12.21
CA ARG A 96 17.65 -4.37 -12.89
C ARG A 96 18.05 -5.84 -12.73
N SER A 97 17.26 -6.64 -12.00
CA SER A 97 17.55 -8.05 -11.79
C SER A 97 17.54 -8.80 -13.12
N SER A 98 18.58 -9.61 -13.34
CA SER A 98 18.68 -10.52 -14.49
C SER A 98 17.70 -11.70 -14.40
N VAL A 99 17.15 -11.95 -13.21
CA VAL A 99 16.17 -13.02 -12.97
C VAL A 99 14.87 -12.41 -12.47
N ARG A 100 13.76 -12.84 -13.07
CA ARG A 100 12.40 -12.39 -12.76
C ARG A 100 11.51 -13.61 -12.48
N TYR A 101 10.44 -13.39 -11.73
CA TYR A 101 9.47 -14.44 -11.43
C TYR A 101 8.06 -13.97 -11.78
N GLN A 102 7.25 -14.86 -12.32
CA GLN A 102 5.82 -14.63 -12.54
C GLN A 102 5.03 -15.89 -12.19
N VAL A 103 3.71 -15.76 -12.01
CA VAL A 103 2.83 -16.92 -11.84
C VAL A 103 2.86 -17.75 -13.12
N SER A 104 3.00 -19.07 -12.99
CA SER A 104 2.91 -19.96 -14.15
C SER A 104 1.46 -20.03 -14.65
N PRO A 105 1.18 -19.66 -15.91
CA PRO A 105 -0.15 -19.78 -16.49
C PRO A 105 -0.53 -21.23 -16.80
N LEU A 106 0.46 -22.12 -16.98
CA LEU A 106 0.26 -23.53 -17.31
C LEU A 106 0.11 -24.42 -16.07
N HIS A 107 0.69 -24.00 -14.94
CA HIS A 107 0.73 -24.79 -13.71
C HIS A 107 0.31 -23.94 -12.50
N PRO A 108 -1.00 -23.88 -12.18
CA PRO A 108 -1.51 -23.15 -11.02
C PRO A 108 -0.78 -23.55 -9.73
N GLY A 109 -0.38 -22.55 -8.94
CA GLY A 109 0.39 -22.76 -7.70
C GLY A 109 1.91 -22.79 -7.89
N TYR A 110 2.42 -22.63 -9.11
CA TYR A 110 3.86 -22.58 -9.42
C TYR A 110 4.27 -21.22 -9.99
N LEU A 111 5.57 -20.94 -9.96
CA LEU A 111 6.19 -19.75 -10.56
C LEU A 111 7.01 -20.13 -11.79
N GLU A 112 7.07 -19.24 -12.77
CA GLU A 112 8.08 -19.26 -13.84
C GLU A 112 9.23 -18.33 -13.44
N GLN A 113 10.44 -18.87 -13.31
CA GLN A 113 11.68 -18.11 -13.29
C GLN A 113 12.07 -17.78 -14.74
N ILE A 114 12.28 -16.49 -15.01
CA ILE A 114 12.64 -15.95 -16.33
C ILE A 114 14.04 -15.37 -16.21
N ASP A 115 14.98 -15.91 -16.99
CA ASP A 115 16.35 -15.40 -17.04
C ASP A 115 16.47 -14.14 -17.92
N GLY A 116 17.68 -13.57 -17.99
CA GLY A 116 17.96 -12.36 -18.78
C GLY A 116 17.82 -12.57 -20.29
N ASN A 117 17.79 -13.82 -20.76
CA ASN A 117 17.59 -14.20 -22.16
C ASN A 117 16.11 -14.52 -22.46
N GLY A 118 15.24 -14.50 -21.45
CA GLY A 118 13.83 -14.82 -21.56
C GLY A 118 13.50 -16.31 -21.46
N VAL A 119 14.47 -17.17 -21.15
CA VAL A 119 14.25 -18.60 -20.92
C VAL A 119 13.45 -18.76 -19.63
N ARG A 120 12.40 -19.58 -19.68
CA ARG A 120 11.48 -19.78 -18.57
C ARG A 120 11.63 -21.18 -17.99
N VAL A 121 11.67 -21.26 -16.66
CA VAL A 121 11.71 -22.51 -15.91
C VAL A 121 10.61 -22.48 -14.86
N THR A 122 9.74 -23.49 -14.83
CA THR A 122 8.69 -23.60 -13.81
C THR A 122 9.26 -24.20 -12.52
N GLY A 123 8.86 -23.66 -11.36
CA GLY A 123 9.40 -24.03 -10.05
C GLY A 123 8.57 -23.50 -8.88
N GLN A 124 9.05 -23.79 -7.66
CA GLN A 124 8.59 -23.19 -6.41
C GLN A 124 9.79 -22.75 -5.57
N PHE A 125 9.54 -21.92 -4.56
CA PHE A 125 10.56 -21.61 -3.57
C PHE A 125 10.47 -22.58 -2.39
N GLU A 126 11.57 -23.26 -2.08
CA GLU A 126 11.72 -24.03 -0.86
C GLU A 126 12.90 -23.44 -0.08
N ASN A 127 12.67 -23.05 1.18
CA ASN A 127 13.69 -22.44 2.06
C ASN A 127 14.41 -21.21 1.45
N GLY A 128 13.74 -20.46 0.56
CA GLY A 128 14.30 -19.28 -0.09
C GLY A 128 15.10 -19.56 -1.37
N GLU A 129 15.26 -20.83 -1.77
CA GLU A 129 15.85 -21.21 -3.05
C GLU A 129 14.77 -21.60 -4.06
N PHE A 130 14.92 -21.16 -5.30
CA PHE A 130 14.03 -21.56 -6.39
C PHE A 130 14.40 -22.95 -6.88
N ILE A 131 13.48 -23.90 -6.74
CA ILE A 131 13.64 -25.27 -7.19
C ILE A 131 12.78 -25.47 -8.45
N ALA A 132 13.45 -25.77 -9.56
CA ALA A 132 12.78 -26.11 -10.79
C ALA A 132 12.03 -27.44 -10.64
N VAL A 133 10.72 -27.44 -10.89
CA VAL A 133 9.96 -28.69 -10.97
C VAL A 133 10.08 -29.24 -12.39
N SER A 134 10.59 -30.46 -12.49
CA SER A 134 10.56 -31.22 -13.74
C SER A 134 9.11 -31.45 -14.19
N GLU A 135 8.89 -31.54 -15.51
CA GLU A 135 7.59 -31.86 -16.12
C GLU A 135 6.93 -33.12 -15.50
N THR A 136 7.74 -34.06 -15.01
CA THR A 136 7.32 -35.27 -14.29
C THR A 136 6.63 -35.03 -12.94
N ALA A 137 6.75 -33.84 -12.34
CA ALA A 137 6.05 -33.48 -11.11
C ALA A 137 4.54 -33.26 -11.34
N PHE A 138 4.12 -33.06 -12.59
CA PHE A 138 2.73 -32.83 -12.96
C PHE A 138 2.12 -34.09 -13.56
N LYS A 139 1.35 -34.83 -12.77
CA LYS A 139 0.57 -35.98 -13.27
C LYS A 139 -0.90 -35.70 -13.08
N THR A 140 -1.65 -35.80 -14.17
CA THR A 140 -3.10 -35.83 -14.12
C THR A 140 -3.54 -37.22 -13.63
N ALA A 141 -4.45 -37.22 -12.66
CA ALA A 141 -5.07 -38.45 -12.16
C ALA A 141 -6.47 -38.57 -12.77
N LYS A 142 -6.84 -39.77 -13.19
CA LYS A 142 -8.19 -40.02 -13.73
C LYS A 142 -9.18 -40.13 -12.58
N ILE A 143 -10.28 -39.39 -12.71
CA ILE A 143 -11.44 -39.54 -11.85
C ILE A 143 -12.39 -40.57 -12.48
N PHE A 144 -12.94 -41.46 -11.65
CA PHE A 144 -13.86 -42.51 -12.07
C PHE A 144 -14.90 -42.80 -10.97
N MET A 145 -15.93 -43.57 -11.30
CA MET A 145 -16.95 -43.98 -10.34
C MET A 145 -16.61 -45.34 -9.74
N ASN A 146 -16.72 -45.47 -8.41
CA ASN A 146 -16.67 -46.72 -7.68
C ASN A 146 -18.00 -46.92 -6.93
N GLY A 147 -18.88 -47.72 -7.50
CA GLY A 147 -20.27 -47.85 -7.02
C GLY A 147 -21.01 -46.51 -7.12
N ARG A 148 -21.47 -45.99 -5.97
CA ARG A 148 -22.19 -44.70 -5.88
C ARG A 148 -21.27 -43.52 -5.54
N SER A 149 -19.96 -43.76 -5.46
CA SER A 149 -18.96 -42.77 -5.00
C SER A 149 -17.99 -42.43 -6.12
N GLN A 150 -17.43 -41.22 -6.08
CA GLN A 150 -16.35 -40.80 -6.98
C GLN A 150 -14.99 -41.17 -6.38
N ALA A 151 -14.07 -41.62 -7.22
CA ALA A 151 -12.73 -42.05 -6.82
C ALA A 151 -11.65 -41.45 -7.73
N LEU A 152 -10.48 -41.18 -7.16
CA LEU A 152 -9.30 -40.72 -7.88
C LEU A 152 -8.30 -41.88 -8.04
N ARG A 153 -7.86 -42.16 -9.26
CA ARG A 153 -6.78 -43.13 -9.48
C ARG A 153 -5.43 -42.46 -9.31
N LEU A 154 -4.84 -42.61 -8.12
CA LEU A 154 -3.49 -42.09 -7.83
C LEU A 154 -2.44 -42.79 -8.70
N PRO A 155 -1.58 -42.03 -9.42
CA PRO A 155 -0.37 -42.57 -10.05
C PRO A 155 0.55 -43.21 -9.01
N LYS A 156 1.46 -44.07 -9.46
CA LYS A 156 2.30 -44.90 -8.58
C LYS A 156 3.13 -44.04 -7.61
N GLU A 157 3.64 -42.93 -8.12
CA GLU A 157 4.48 -41.94 -7.44
C GLU A 157 3.73 -41.09 -6.40
N PHE A 158 2.39 -41.05 -6.43
CA PHE A 158 1.55 -40.30 -5.47
C PHE A 158 0.76 -41.23 -4.53
N ARG A 159 1.16 -42.51 -4.41
CA ARG A 159 0.50 -43.44 -3.49
C ARG A 159 0.85 -43.10 -2.05
N PHE A 160 -0.15 -43.09 -1.19
CA PHE A 160 0.04 -43.03 0.25
C PHE A 160 0.44 -44.41 0.79
N ASP A 161 1.25 -44.42 1.84
CA ASP A 161 1.58 -45.62 2.63
C ASP A 161 0.60 -45.81 3.81
N THR A 162 -0.63 -45.35 3.65
CA THR A 162 -1.70 -45.44 4.64
C THR A 162 -3.01 -45.79 3.96
N ASP A 163 -3.89 -46.48 4.69
CA ASP A 163 -5.22 -46.89 4.22
C ASP A 163 -6.23 -45.74 4.26
N GLU A 164 -5.96 -44.69 5.06
CA GLU A 164 -6.86 -43.55 5.26
C GLU A 164 -6.16 -42.20 5.06
N VAL A 165 -6.91 -41.22 4.55
CA VAL A 165 -6.44 -39.85 4.29
C VAL A 165 -7.44 -38.83 4.82
N TYR A 166 -6.95 -37.65 5.21
CA TYR A 166 -7.78 -36.48 5.40
C TYR A 166 -8.00 -35.77 4.06
N ILE A 167 -9.21 -35.28 3.84
CA ILE A 167 -9.55 -34.45 2.68
C ILE A 167 -10.07 -33.12 3.20
N THR A 168 -9.43 -32.02 2.80
CA THR A 168 -9.81 -30.66 3.20
C THR A 168 -9.96 -29.77 1.96
N THR A 169 -10.93 -28.87 1.97
CA THR A 169 -11.12 -27.88 0.89
C THR A 169 -10.24 -26.64 1.13
N GLN A 170 -9.57 -26.17 0.07
CA GLN A 170 -8.85 -24.88 0.06
C GLN A 170 -9.25 -24.12 -1.22
N GLY A 171 -10.23 -23.22 -1.10
CA GLY A 171 -10.83 -22.54 -2.25
C GLY A 171 -11.48 -23.55 -3.20
N GLU A 172 -11.02 -23.57 -4.46
CA GLU A 172 -11.47 -24.52 -5.49
C GLU A 172 -10.68 -25.85 -5.48
N ASN A 173 -9.66 -25.98 -4.62
CA ASN A 173 -8.77 -27.13 -4.58
C ASN A 173 -9.13 -28.09 -3.43
N LEU A 174 -8.81 -29.37 -3.62
CA LEU A 174 -8.85 -30.40 -2.58
C LEU A 174 -7.43 -30.75 -2.13
N LEU A 175 -7.17 -30.62 -0.84
CA LEU A 175 -5.93 -31.06 -0.21
C LEU A 175 -6.16 -32.44 0.41
N ILE A 176 -5.35 -33.42 0.01
CA ILE A 176 -5.38 -34.79 0.53
C ILE A 176 -4.08 -35.03 1.31
N SER A 177 -4.17 -35.36 2.59
CA SER A 177 -3.01 -35.63 3.45
C SER A 177 -3.13 -37.00 4.13
N PRO A 178 -2.01 -37.69 4.38
CA PRO A 178 -2.06 -38.99 5.05
C PRO A 178 -2.64 -38.85 6.45
N LYS A 179 -3.54 -39.75 6.84
CA LYS A 179 -3.98 -39.86 8.23
C LYS A 179 -2.89 -40.61 9.00
N LYS A 180 -1.88 -39.88 9.48
CA LYS A 180 -0.84 -40.46 10.33
C LYS A 180 -1.41 -40.77 11.73
N PRO A 181 -0.92 -41.81 12.44
CA PRO A 181 -1.66 -42.38 13.57
C PRO A 181 -1.68 -41.56 14.86
N ASN A 182 -0.87 -40.52 15.04
CA ASN A 182 -0.72 -39.92 16.37
C ASN A 182 -0.05 -38.55 16.35
N TRP A 183 -0.28 -37.81 17.44
CA TRP A 183 0.44 -36.58 17.80
C TRP A 183 1.95 -36.80 17.96
N ASP A 184 2.42 -38.05 18.06
CA ASP A 184 3.83 -38.38 18.23
C ASP A 184 4.67 -37.88 17.06
N ASP A 185 4.18 -37.97 15.82
CA ASP A 185 4.89 -37.42 14.65
C ASP A 185 5.06 -35.89 14.73
N PHE A 186 4.07 -35.18 15.28
CA PHE A 186 4.17 -33.74 15.51
C PHE A 186 5.21 -33.44 16.59
N PHE A 187 5.18 -34.14 17.73
CA PHE A 187 6.16 -33.94 18.80
C PHE A 187 7.58 -34.42 18.45
N ASN A 188 7.73 -35.32 17.48
CA ASN A 188 9.02 -35.79 16.97
C ASN A 188 9.63 -34.88 15.90
N THR A 189 8.88 -33.89 15.38
CA THR A 189 9.47 -32.89 14.48
C THR A 189 10.39 -31.93 15.24
N GLN A 190 11.51 -31.58 14.61
CA GLN A 190 12.42 -30.59 15.17
C GLN A 190 11.68 -29.24 15.30
N PRO A 191 11.75 -28.56 16.45
CA PRO A 191 11.10 -27.26 16.62
C PRO A 191 11.61 -26.27 15.57
N VAL A 192 10.69 -25.59 14.89
CA VAL A 192 11.03 -24.47 13.99
C VAL A 192 11.51 -23.25 14.79
N PHE A 193 11.22 -23.23 16.08
CA PHE A 193 11.55 -22.15 16.99
C PHE A 193 12.85 -22.43 17.74
N SER A 194 13.63 -21.36 17.96
CA SER A 194 14.83 -21.39 18.79
C SER A 194 14.50 -21.58 20.28
N GLU A 195 15.48 -21.97 21.09
CA GLU A 195 15.30 -22.23 22.53
C GLU A 195 14.79 -21.03 23.33
N ASP A 196 15.02 -19.81 22.83
CA ASP A 196 14.57 -18.55 23.43
C ASP A 196 13.15 -18.13 23.03
N PHE A 197 12.50 -18.88 22.13
CA PHE A 197 11.14 -18.58 21.69
C PHE A 197 10.14 -18.72 22.85
N LEU A 198 9.52 -17.61 23.22
CA LEU A 198 8.63 -17.49 24.39
C LEU A 198 9.30 -17.80 25.74
N ALA A 199 10.63 -17.63 25.85
CA ALA A 199 11.33 -17.74 27.12
C ALA A 199 10.84 -16.69 28.15
N ASP A 200 10.46 -15.51 27.66
CA ASP A 200 9.74 -14.51 28.43
C ASP A 200 8.30 -14.40 27.91
N ARG A 201 7.33 -14.71 28.78
CA ARG A 201 5.91 -14.52 28.49
C ARG A 201 5.49 -13.23 29.16
N GLN A 202 5.10 -12.24 28.37
CA GLN A 202 4.53 -10.99 28.85
C GLN A 202 3.09 -11.21 29.34
N ASP A 203 2.93 -12.07 30.35
CA ASP A 203 1.67 -12.35 31.01
C ASP A 203 1.39 -11.24 32.03
N VAL A 204 1.05 -10.08 31.49
CA VAL A 204 0.71 -8.91 32.31
C VAL A 204 -0.54 -9.21 33.12
N ILE A 205 -0.55 -8.69 34.35
CA ILE A 205 -1.70 -8.82 35.25
C ILE A 205 -2.94 -8.26 34.56
N ALA A 206 -4.07 -8.95 34.70
CA ALA A 206 -5.34 -8.50 34.17
C ALA A 206 -5.62 -7.05 34.61
N GLN A 207 -6.02 -6.21 33.64
CA GLN A 207 -6.37 -4.82 33.92
C GLN A 207 -7.61 -4.75 34.81
N GLU A 208 -7.56 -3.98 35.89
CA GLU A 208 -8.78 -3.63 36.64
C GLU A 208 -9.68 -2.75 35.77
N ARG A 209 -10.95 -3.14 35.67
CA ARG A 209 -11.98 -2.38 34.94
C ARG A 209 -13.09 -2.05 35.92
N ASP A 210 -13.49 -0.78 35.92
CA ASP A 210 -14.67 -0.35 36.67
C ASP A 210 -15.90 -0.79 35.88
N PHE A 211 -16.52 -1.88 36.33
CA PHE A 211 -17.71 -2.46 35.71
C PHE A 211 -19.02 -1.83 36.22
N PHE A 212 -18.93 -0.78 37.07
CA PHE A 212 -20.06 -0.15 37.74
C PHE A 212 -20.00 1.38 37.65
#